data_AF-A0A353QJ77-F1
#
_entry.id   AF-A0A353QJ77-F1
#
_cell.length_a   1.000
_cell.length_b   1.000
_cell.length_c   1.000
_cell.angle_alpha   90.00
_cell.angle_beta   90.00
_cell.angle_gamma   90.00
#
_symmetry.space_group_name_H-M   'P 1'
#
loop_
_entity.id
_entity.type
_entity.pdbx_description
1 polymer ?
#
loop_
_entity_poly.entity_id
_entity_poly.type
_entity_poly.pdbx_seq_one_letter_code
_entity_poly.pdbx_strand_id
1 'polypeptide(L)'
;IPGLLIPQDISATIASYFGLELPASANGRPMNAVAGEYHELAASHARWVNTEQLRRPVLETYVVILIISILAAAVLILWRGRPLLQSLCRYLLETLVFVPLALLVLPLLGITSLAGVLLLTAVFAAILKTIGSAICKESSFIFAFAGGLTSIVLLIDTLAGGFLLHRSLLSYSPMLGARFYGIGNEYMGILIGMSIVTAAVWLDHTKIKSRWKLLLVALYFLIVTVITAFPQWGANVGGAITAAVALPITFLMFAGRKIKPRAILVAGGATLALLAFMIIFEMRKNPADMTHLGKAFLSLINDGPQTFMTLIQRKISMNLRLFRYTYWTKVLMAFLLILPLLFKRPPHVLAQIFRKRPMLRKGFIGAVLASIIALIVNDSGVVAAATCMILAGIGLIDLVLIEVYAPDSVGAQQPKTAKSC
;
A
#
# COMPACT_ATOMS: atom_id res chain seq x y z
N ILE A 1 23.33 -4.24 -4.58
CA ILE A 1 23.88 -3.76 -3.29
C ILE A 1 25.11 -4.63 -3.01
N PRO A 2 26.33 -4.09 -3.09
CA PRO A 2 27.53 -4.84 -2.72
C PRO A 2 27.44 -5.35 -1.28
N GLY A 3 27.90 -6.59 -1.04
CA GLY A 3 28.03 -7.16 0.31
C GLY A 3 26.78 -7.82 0.91
N LEU A 4 25.68 -7.97 0.15
CA LEU A 4 24.56 -8.82 0.53
C LEU A 4 24.59 -10.12 -0.29
N LEU A 5 24.53 -11.25 0.41
CA LEU A 5 24.59 -12.58 -0.16
C LEU A 5 23.51 -13.45 0.46
N ILE A 6 22.90 -14.31 -0.35
CA ILE A 6 22.06 -15.41 0.14
C ILE A 6 22.88 -16.72 0.10
N PRO A 7 22.56 -17.73 0.93
CA PRO A 7 23.29 -19.00 0.92
C PRO A 7 23.41 -19.66 -0.47
N GLN A 8 22.40 -19.46 -1.32
CA GLN A 8 22.39 -19.97 -2.69
C GLN A 8 23.46 -19.31 -3.58
N ASP A 9 23.89 -18.08 -3.28
CA ASP A 9 24.99 -17.43 -4.01
C ASP A 9 26.33 -18.14 -3.74
N ILE A 10 26.51 -18.70 -2.54
CA ILE A 10 27.69 -19.49 -2.19
C ILE A 10 27.72 -20.78 -3.03
N SER A 11 26.61 -21.50 -3.09
CA SER A 11 26.49 -22.69 -3.95
C SER A 11 26.76 -22.37 -5.42
N ALA A 12 26.21 -21.27 -5.93
CA ALA A 12 26.42 -20.81 -7.30
C ALA A 12 27.87 -20.43 -7.58
N THR A 13 28.56 -19.84 -6.61
CA THR A 13 29.98 -19.49 -6.73
C THR A 13 30.87 -20.72 -6.75
N ILE A 14 30.61 -21.68 -5.87
CA ILE A 14 31.36 -22.95 -5.84
C ILE A 14 31.17 -23.70 -7.17
N ALA A 15 29.93 -23.83 -7.64
CA ALA A 15 29.66 -24.47 -8.92
C ALA A 15 30.38 -23.77 -10.08
N SER A 16 30.30 -22.44 -10.13
CA SER A 16 31.01 -21.65 -11.15
C SER A 16 32.53 -21.80 -11.07
N TYR A 17 33.10 -21.91 -9.87
CA TYR A 17 34.54 -22.10 -9.67
C TYR A 17 35.02 -23.44 -10.23
N PHE A 18 34.22 -24.50 -10.09
CA PHE A 18 34.52 -25.83 -10.63
C PHE A 18 34.03 -26.04 -12.07
N GLY A 19 33.46 -25.02 -12.72
CA GLY A 19 32.90 -25.14 -14.07
C GLY A 19 31.68 -26.06 -14.16
N LEU A 20 30.95 -26.24 -13.06
CA LEU A 20 29.74 -27.06 -13.00
C LEU A 20 28.52 -26.25 -13.47
N GLU A 21 27.76 -26.81 -14.40
CA GLU A 21 26.48 -26.22 -14.82
C GLU A 21 25.40 -26.50 -13.79
N LEU A 22 24.84 -25.43 -13.20
CA LEU A 22 23.67 -25.54 -12.36
C LEU A 22 22.41 -25.66 -13.22
N PRO A 23 21.39 -26.43 -12.76
CA PRO A 23 20.09 -26.44 -13.41
C PRO A 23 19.53 -25.03 -13.59
N ALA A 24 18.78 -24.76 -14.66
CA ALA A 24 18.16 -23.45 -14.90
C ALA A 24 17.24 -23.00 -13.74
N SER A 25 16.72 -23.94 -12.96
CA SER A 25 15.90 -23.73 -11.76
C SER A 25 16.70 -23.39 -10.50
N ALA A 26 18.04 -23.47 -10.55
CA ALA A 26 18.89 -23.13 -9.43
C ALA A 26 18.80 -21.64 -9.09
N ASN A 27 18.61 -21.38 -7.79
CA ASN A 27 18.62 -20.03 -7.24
C ASN A 27 20.05 -19.61 -6.89
N GLY A 28 20.26 -18.31 -6.72
CA GLY A 28 21.57 -17.72 -6.45
C GLY A 28 22.30 -17.25 -7.72
N ARG A 29 23.36 -16.46 -7.51
CA ARG A 29 24.26 -15.95 -8.55
C ARG A 29 25.71 -16.11 -8.11
N PRO A 30 26.63 -16.44 -9.02
CA PRO A 30 28.06 -16.42 -8.71
C PRO A 30 28.49 -15.04 -8.21
N MET A 31 29.27 -15.05 -7.13
CA MET A 31 29.78 -13.83 -6.51
C MET A 31 30.89 -13.21 -7.35
N ASN A 32 30.82 -11.91 -7.57
CA ASN A 32 31.88 -11.12 -8.18
C ASN A 32 32.49 -10.19 -7.16
N ALA A 33 33.82 -10.11 -7.14
CA ALA A 33 34.53 -9.14 -6.30
C ALA A 33 34.32 -7.72 -6.86
N VAL A 34 33.99 -6.79 -5.98
CA VAL A 34 33.85 -5.36 -6.31
C VAL A 34 34.77 -4.59 -5.36
N ALA A 35 35.58 -3.68 -5.90
CA ALA A 35 36.40 -2.81 -5.09
C ALA A 35 35.52 -1.93 -4.19
N GLY A 36 35.90 -1.78 -2.92
CA GLY A 36 35.16 -0.96 -1.96
C GLY A 36 35.82 -0.97 -0.59
N GLU A 37 35.36 -0.07 0.29
CA GLU A 37 35.90 0.04 1.64
C GLU A 37 35.12 -0.80 2.65
N TYR A 38 35.84 -1.50 3.52
CA TYR A 38 35.23 -2.28 4.60
C TYR A 38 34.36 -1.42 5.53
N HIS A 39 34.77 -0.18 5.81
CA HIS A 39 34.02 0.73 6.69
C HIS A 39 32.64 1.08 6.13
N GLU A 40 32.51 1.28 4.82
CA GLU A 40 31.22 1.54 4.16
C GLU A 40 30.28 0.34 4.22
N LEU A 41 30.84 -0.86 4.04
CA LEU A 41 30.10 -2.12 4.16
C LEU A 41 29.64 -2.34 5.61
N ALA A 42 30.53 -2.16 6.59
CA ALA A 42 30.21 -2.28 8.00
C ALA A 42 29.13 -1.27 8.43
N ALA A 43 29.21 -0.02 7.96
CA ALA A 43 28.19 0.99 8.22
C ALA A 43 26.84 0.63 7.57
N SER A 44 26.85 0.07 6.36
CA SER A 44 25.63 -0.41 5.68
C SER A 44 24.99 -1.57 6.42
N HIS A 45 25.79 -2.54 6.86
CA HIS A 45 25.36 -3.67 7.65
C HIS A 45 24.73 -3.21 8.99
N ALA A 46 25.41 -2.32 9.72
CA ALA A 46 24.89 -1.78 10.98
C ALA A 46 23.53 -1.09 10.79
N ARG A 47 23.33 -0.34 9.69
CA ARG A 47 22.04 0.27 9.35
C ARG A 47 20.95 -0.76 9.08
N TRP A 48 21.25 -1.82 8.32
CA TRP A 48 20.27 -2.88 8.04
C TRP A 48 19.86 -3.63 9.30
N VAL A 49 20.83 -3.97 10.15
CA VAL A 49 20.56 -4.61 11.44
C VAL A 49 19.68 -3.71 12.31
N ASN A 50 20.00 -2.42 12.41
CA ASN A 50 19.22 -1.48 13.20
C ASN A 50 17.79 -1.33 12.66
N THR A 51 17.63 -1.20 11.34
CA THR A 51 16.32 -1.10 10.69
C THR A 51 15.48 -2.35 10.93
N GLU A 52 16.08 -3.55 10.87
CA GLU A 52 15.36 -4.80 11.12
C GLU A 52 14.95 -4.94 12.59
N GLN A 53 15.84 -4.60 13.53
CA GLN A 53 15.55 -4.62 14.96
C GLN A 53 14.41 -3.66 15.33
N LEU A 54 14.40 -2.46 14.72
CA LEU A 54 13.38 -1.43 14.98
C LEU A 54 12.07 -1.67 14.22
N ARG A 55 12.10 -2.36 13.08
CA ARG A 55 10.92 -2.57 12.22
C ARG A 55 9.75 -3.11 13.01
N ARG A 56 9.92 -4.27 13.64
CA ARG A 56 8.81 -4.96 14.30
C ARG A 56 8.17 -4.11 15.40
N PRO A 57 8.90 -3.58 16.41
CA PRO A 57 8.27 -2.80 17.48
C PRO A 57 7.66 -1.49 16.95
N VAL A 58 8.27 -0.82 15.98
CA VAL A 58 7.71 0.43 15.40
C VAL A 58 6.40 0.14 14.66
N LEU A 59 6.39 -0.88 13.80
CA LEU A 59 5.21 -1.22 13.01
C LEU A 59 4.09 -1.81 13.88
N GLU A 60 4.41 -2.63 14.87
CA GLU A 60 3.43 -3.12 15.84
C GLU A 60 2.82 -1.97 16.64
N THR A 61 3.62 -1.00 17.10
CA THR A 61 3.14 0.18 17.82
C THR A 61 2.21 1.02 16.93
N TYR A 62 2.61 1.29 15.69
CA TYR A 62 1.78 2.00 14.72
C TYR A 62 0.43 1.29 14.51
N VAL A 63 0.47 -0.02 14.28
CA VAL A 63 -0.73 -0.82 14.04
C VAL A 63 -1.65 -0.90 15.26
N VAL A 64 -1.11 -1.02 16.46
CA VAL A 64 -1.90 -1.01 17.70
C VAL A 64 -2.60 0.33 17.87
N ILE A 65 -1.89 1.45 17.74
CA ILE A 65 -2.49 2.79 17.83
C ILE A 65 -3.56 2.97 16.74
N LEU A 66 -3.29 2.49 15.53
CA LEU A 66 -4.24 2.51 14.42
C LEU A 66 -5.52 1.74 14.76
N ILE A 67 -5.41 0.50 15.22
CA ILE A 67 -6.57 -0.32 15.58
C ILE A 67 -7.36 0.32 16.72
N ILE A 68 -6.69 0.79 17.77
CA ILE A 68 -7.34 1.48 18.89
C ILE A 68 -8.11 2.71 18.40
N SER A 69 -7.52 3.50 17.49
CA SER A 69 -8.15 4.70 16.93
C SER A 69 -9.40 4.35 16.10
N ILE A 70 -9.31 3.31 15.27
CA ILE A 70 -10.43 2.83 14.44
C ILE A 70 -11.56 2.26 15.34
N LEU A 71 -11.23 1.49 16.37
CA LEU A 71 -12.20 0.97 17.33
C LEU A 71 -12.85 2.09 18.15
N ALA A 72 -12.06 3.05 18.65
CA ALA A 72 -12.56 4.23 19.36
C ALA A 72 -13.51 5.05 18.47
N ALA A 73 -13.19 5.22 17.19
CA ALA A 73 -14.08 5.85 16.23
C ALA A 73 -15.40 5.07 16.08
N ALA A 74 -15.35 3.74 15.97
CA ALA A 74 -16.56 2.91 15.90
C ALA A 74 -17.44 3.05 17.16
N VAL A 75 -16.84 3.05 18.36
CA VAL A 75 -17.52 3.32 19.63
C VAL A 75 -18.20 4.69 19.61
N LEU A 76 -17.48 5.73 19.19
CA LEU A 76 -17.98 7.11 19.11
C LEU A 76 -19.09 7.29 18.07
N ILE A 77 -19.07 6.52 16.98
CA ILE A 77 -20.13 6.50 15.95
C ILE A 77 -21.39 5.81 16.49
N LEU A 78 -21.24 4.70 17.21
CA LEU A 78 -22.36 3.90 17.69
C LEU A 78 -23.06 4.50 18.92
N TRP A 79 -22.28 5.01 19.89
CA TRP A 79 -22.81 5.44 21.18
C TRP A 79 -22.76 6.95 21.40
N ARG A 80 -22.26 7.72 20.42
CA ARG A 80 -22.18 9.19 20.45
C ARG A 80 -21.63 9.73 21.78
N GLY A 81 -20.31 9.65 21.94
CA GLY A 81 -19.59 10.16 23.10
C GLY A 81 -19.47 11.69 23.14
N ARG A 82 -18.58 12.19 24.01
CA ARG A 82 -18.32 13.63 24.16
C ARG A 82 -17.66 14.22 22.90
N PRO A 83 -18.00 15.45 22.49
CA PRO A 83 -17.41 16.09 21.31
C PRO A 83 -15.88 16.24 21.40
N LEU A 84 -15.33 16.40 22.61
CA LEU A 84 -13.89 16.42 22.83
C LEU A 84 -13.22 15.10 22.40
N LEU A 85 -13.82 13.95 22.73
CA LEU A 85 -13.29 12.62 22.38
C LEU A 85 -13.35 12.39 20.87
N GLN A 86 -14.41 12.89 20.22
CA GLN A 86 -14.52 12.89 18.77
C GLN A 86 -13.39 13.70 18.12
N SER A 87 -13.17 14.94 18.56
CA SER A 87 -12.10 15.79 18.02
C SER A 87 -10.71 15.17 18.22
N LEU A 88 -10.45 14.56 19.38
CA LEU A 88 -9.18 13.87 19.65
C LEU A 88 -9.00 12.64 18.76
N CYS A 89 -10.04 11.82 18.61
CA CYS A 89 -10.02 10.64 17.75
C CYS A 89 -9.77 11.01 16.28
N ARG A 90 -10.45 12.05 15.78
CA ARG A 90 -10.24 12.59 14.44
C ARG A 90 -8.82 13.10 14.24
N TYR A 91 -8.30 13.90 15.18
CA TYR A 91 -6.91 14.37 15.12
C TYR A 91 -5.91 13.22 15.02
N LEU A 92 -6.12 12.16 15.81
CA LEU A 92 -5.27 10.98 15.79
C LEU A 92 -5.37 10.22 14.45
N LEU A 93 -6.57 9.98 13.95
CA LEU A 93 -6.80 9.35 12.64
C LEU A 93 -6.16 10.13 11.49
N GLU A 94 -6.35 11.45 11.47
CA GLU A 94 -5.75 12.38 10.51
C GLU A 94 -4.22 12.40 10.61
N THR A 95 -3.65 12.19 11.79
CA THR A 95 -2.18 12.11 11.97
C THR A 95 -1.64 10.77 11.49
N LEU A 96 -2.35 9.66 11.76
CA LEU A 96 -1.93 8.31 11.42
C LEU A 96 -1.80 8.05 9.91
N VAL A 97 -2.51 8.81 9.07
CA VAL A 97 -2.37 8.72 7.60
C VAL A 97 -1.05 9.30 7.08
N PHE A 98 -0.34 10.12 7.86
CA PHE A 98 0.99 10.66 7.51
C PHE A 98 2.15 9.78 8.00
N VAL A 99 1.89 8.81 8.89
CA VAL A 99 2.91 7.91 9.41
C VAL A 99 3.67 7.15 8.30
N PRO A 100 3.03 6.62 7.24
CA PRO A 100 3.76 5.99 6.14
C PRO A 100 4.85 6.87 5.51
N LEU A 101 4.58 8.18 5.36
CA LEU A 101 5.56 9.13 4.85
C LEU A 101 6.65 9.43 5.89
N ALA A 102 6.30 9.56 7.16
CA ALA A 102 7.28 9.72 8.24
C ALA A 102 8.26 8.53 8.26
N LEU A 103 7.76 7.29 8.17
CA LEU A 103 8.57 6.07 8.15
C LEU A 103 9.39 5.89 6.86
N LEU A 104 9.08 6.65 5.80
CA LEU A 104 9.87 6.67 4.57
C LEU A 104 11.11 7.56 4.73
N VAL A 105 10.94 8.71 5.40
CA VAL A 105 11.96 9.77 5.48
C VAL A 105 12.85 9.64 6.72
N LEU A 106 12.31 9.25 7.87
CA LEU A 106 13.02 9.23 9.15
C LEU A 106 14.31 8.39 9.19
N PRO A 107 14.42 7.26 8.46
CA PRO A 107 15.68 6.51 8.41
C PRO A 107 16.89 7.32 7.92
N LEU A 108 16.68 8.47 7.26
CA LEU A 108 17.76 9.39 6.88
C LEU A 108 18.48 10.02 8.07
N LEU A 109 17.79 10.14 9.22
CA LEU A 109 18.35 10.74 10.42
C LEU A 109 19.27 9.77 11.19
N GLY A 110 19.38 8.50 10.76
CA GLY A 110 20.28 7.52 11.37
C GLY A 110 19.95 7.18 12.83
N ILE A 111 18.68 7.32 13.23
CA ILE A 111 18.26 7.12 14.61
C ILE A 111 18.25 5.63 14.95
N THR A 112 18.98 5.28 16.00
CA THR A 112 19.15 3.89 16.42
C THR A 112 18.24 3.49 17.57
N SER A 113 17.65 4.45 18.30
CA SER A 113 16.81 4.18 19.46
C SER A 113 15.33 4.04 19.10
N LEU A 114 14.66 3.06 19.69
CA LEU A 114 13.22 2.83 19.49
C LEU A 114 12.39 4.05 19.89
N ALA A 115 12.65 4.62 21.06
CA ALA A 115 11.95 5.80 21.56
C ALA A 115 12.14 7.01 20.63
N GLY A 116 13.35 7.21 20.10
CA GLY A 116 13.65 8.28 19.15
C GLY A 116 12.87 8.12 17.85
N VAL A 117 12.84 6.91 17.27
CA VAL A 117 12.07 6.65 16.04
C VAL A 117 10.57 6.86 16.26
N LEU A 118 10.00 6.34 17.36
CA LEU A 118 8.58 6.51 17.67
C LEU A 118 8.21 7.99 17.89
N LEU A 119 9.01 8.70 18.69
CA LEU A 119 8.78 10.12 18.98
C LEU A 119 8.86 10.96 17.71
N LEU A 120 9.92 10.81 16.91
CA LEU A 120 10.05 11.59 15.68
C LEU A 120 9.02 11.19 14.62
N THR A 121 8.59 9.93 14.58
CA THR A 121 7.46 9.51 13.72
C THR A 121 6.20 10.25 14.10
N ALA A 122 5.87 10.30 15.39
CA ALA A 122 4.70 11.02 15.89
C ALA A 122 4.81 12.53 15.63
N VAL A 123 5.96 13.15 15.95
CA VAL A 123 6.20 14.59 15.74
C VAL A 123 6.14 14.95 14.26
N PHE A 124 6.82 14.21 13.39
CA PHE A 124 6.83 14.49 11.95
C PHE A 124 5.43 14.32 11.34
N ALA A 125 4.71 13.25 11.70
CA ALA A 125 3.34 13.05 11.25
C ALA A 125 2.40 14.17 11.74
N ALA A 126 2.55 14.63 13.00
CA ALA A 126 1.77 15.73 13.56
C ALA A 126 2.09 17.07 12.88
N ILE A 127 3.36 17.33 12.54
CA ILE A 127 3.77 18.51 11.77
C ILE A 127 3.12 18.47 10.38
N LEU A 128 3.22 17.35 9.66
CA LEU A 128 2.61 17.19 8.34
C LEU A 128 1.08 17.34 8.40
N LYS A 129 0.43 16.80 9.43
CA LYS A 129 -0.99 16.99 9.70
C LYS A 129 -1.33 18.46 9.91
N THR A 130 -0.51 19.18 10.67
CA THR A 130 -0.70 20.61 10.98
C THR A 130 -0.55 21.46 9.72
N ILE A 131 0.49 21.23 8.93
CA ILE A 131 0.70 21.86 7.61
C ILE A 131 -0.48 21.54 6.69
N GLY A 132 -0.89 20.27 6.62
CA GLY A 132 -2.05 19.83 5.87
C GLY A 132 -3.32 20.57 6.30
N SER A 133 -3.55 20.72 7.61
CA SER A 133 -4.73 21.43 8.16
C SER A 133 -4.70 22.93 7.85
N ALA A 134 -3.51 23.55 7.77
CA ALA A 134 -3.36 24.96 7.40
C ALA A 134 -3.64 25.20 5.90
N ILE A 135 -3.26 24.26 5.04
CA ILE A 135 -3.49 24.33 3.58
C ILE A 135 -4.92 23.90 3.23
N CYS A 136 -5.45 22.89 3.91
CA CYS A 136 -6.69 22.19 3.59
C CYS A 136 -7.84 22.67 4.49
N LYS A 137 -8.63 23.65 4.02
CA LYS A 137 -9.80 24.13 4.79
C LYS A 137 -10.93 23.11 4.93
N GLU A 138 -11.06 22.16 4.00
CA GLU A 138 -12.05 21.09 4.06
C GLU A 138 -11.41 19.80 4.60
N SER A 139 -12.03 19.16 5.59
CA SER A 139 -11.45 17.97 6.25
C SER A 139 -11.13 16.83 5.30
N SER A 140 -11.88 16.62 4.21
CA SER A 140 -11.52 15.56 3.24
C SER A 140 -10.23 15.83 2.49
N PHE A 141 -9.87 17.10 2.31
CA PHE A 141 -8.71 17.45 1.51
C PHE A 141 -7.40 17.09 2.23
N ILE A 142 -7.43 16.92 3.57
CA ILE A 142 -6.29 16.40 4.32
C ILE A 142 -5.88 15.00 3.84
N PHE A 143 -6.85 14.16 3.47
CA PHE A 143 -6.58 12.80 2.97
C PHE A 143 -6.01 12.84 1.55
N ALA A 144 -6.49 13.78 0.70
CA ALA A 144 -5.90 13.99 -0.60
C ALA A 144 -4.46 14.49 -0.50
N PHE A 145 -4.19 15.40 0.43
CA PHE A 145 -2.87 15.94 0.70
C PHE A 145 -1.93 14.85 1.24
N ALA A 146 -2.35 14.09 2.26
CA ALA A 146 -1.57 12.97 2.81
C ALA A 146 -1.26 11.92 1.74
N GLY A 147 -2.27 11.48 1.00
CA GLY A 147 -2.12 10.50 -0.05
C GLY A 147 -1.28 11.01 -1.23
N GLY A 148 -1.52 12.25 -1.66
CA GLY A 148 -0.82 12.89 -2.77
C GLY A 148 0.66 13.10 -2.46
N LEU A 149 0.96 13.64 -1.30
CA LEU A 149 2.34 13.85 -0.86
C LEU A 149 3.09 12.52 -0.72
N THR A 150 2.50 11.54 -0.04
CA THR A 150 3.15 10.23 0.17
C THR A 150 3.38 9.51 -1.16
N SER A 151 2.37 9.48 -2.03
CA SER A 151 2.48 8.84 -3.33
C SER A 151 3.51 9.51 -4.24
N ILE A 152 3.54 10.85 -4.32
CA ILE A 152 4.53 11.58 -5.11
C ILE A 152 5.95 11.33 -4.60
N VAL A 153 6.18 11.39 -3.29
CA VAL A 153 7.51 11.10 -2.71
C VAL A 153 7.95 9.67 -3.02
N LEU A 154 7.04 8.69 -2.93
CA LEU A 154 7.34 7.30 -3.31
C LEU A 154 7.68 7.16 -4.80
N LEU A 155 6.95 7.82 -5.69
CA LEU A 155 7.22 7.77 -7.12
C LEU A 155 8.57 8.41 -7.46
N ILE A 156 8.87 9.58 -6.88
CA ILE A 156 10.16 10.27 -7.06
C ILE A 156 11.29 9.40 -6.52
N ASP A 157 11.16 8.88 -5.30
CA ASP A 157 12.19 8.02 -4.71
C ASP A 157 12.45 6.78 -5.58
N THR A 158 11.39 6.12 -6.05
CA THR A 158 11.53 4.93 -6.90
C THR A 158 12.24 5.26 -8.21
N LEU A 159 11.91 6.38 -8.85
CA LEU A 159 12.58 6.84 -10.08
C LEU A 159 14.04 7.23 -9.83
N ALA A 160 14.35 7.76 -8.65
CA ALA A 160 15.70 8.14 -8.23
C ALA A 160 16.54 6.93 -7.74
N GLY A 161 16.08 5.69 -7.92
CA GLY A 161 16.79 4.47 -7.52
C GLY A 161 16.43 3.91 -6.15
N GLY A 162 15.40 4.48 -5.48
CA GLY A 162 14.80 3.95 -4.26
C GLY A 162 15.61 4.24 -3.00
N PHE A 163 16.33 5.35 -2.92
CA PHE A 163 17.23 5.67 -1.81
C PHE A 163 16.53 5.63 -0.44
N LEU A 164 15.29 6.13 -0.35
CA LEU A 164 14.46 6.08 0.86
C LEU A 164 13.88 4.69 1.08
N LEU A 165 13.34 4.07 0.03
CA LEU A 165 12.76 2.71 0.10
C LEU A 165 13.76 1.68 0.63
N HIS A 166 15.03 1.76 0.23
CA HIS A 166 16.10 0.87 0.70
C HIS A 166 16.35 0.95 2.20
N ARG A 167 16.04 2.09 2.82
CA ARG A 167 16.26 2.34 4.26
C ARG A 167 14.97 2.28 5.08
N SER A 168 13.83 2.13 4.42
CA SER A 168 12.55 2.23 5.10
C SER A 168 12.15 0.97 5.86
N LEU A 169 11.49 1.20 6.99
CA LEU A 169 10.89 0.16 7.83
C LEU A 169 9.73 -0.56 7.12
N LEU A 170 9.09 0.08 6.14
CA LEU A 170 7.93 -0.45 5.39
C LEU A 170 8.29 -1.01 3.99
N SER A 171 9.56 -1.27 3.67
CA SER A 171 9.93 -1.77 2.33
C SER A 171 10.95 -2.92 2.34
N TYR A 172 12.25 -2.62 2.37
CA TYR A 172 13.31 -3.59 2.08
C TYR A 172 13.66 -4.40 3.32
N SER A 173 13.73 -5.73 3.20
CA SER A 173 14.06 -6.63 4.30
C SER A 173 15.26 -7.52 3.93
N PRO A 174 16.46 -6.94 3.76
CA PRO A 174 17.63 -7.70 3.31
C PRO A 174 18.08 -8.72 4.35
N MET A 175 17.96 -8.40 5.66
CA MET A 175 18.36 -9.29 6.76
C MET A 175 17.50 -10.56 6.85
N LEU A 176 16.22 -10.48 6.44
CA LEU A 176 15.32 -11.64 6.37
C LEU A 176 15.40 -12.36 5.02
N GLY A 177 16.18 -11.84 4.07
CA GLY A 177 16.21 -12.32 2.69
C GLY A 177 14.88 -12.18 1.95
N ALA A 178 13.94 -11.36 2.47
CA ALA A 178 12.59 -11.29 1.93
C ALA A 178 12.46 -10.31 0.76
N ARG A 179 13.25 -9.23 0.74
CA ARG A 179 13.28 -8.28 -0.39
C ARG A 179 14.57 -7.46 -0.44
N PHE A 180 15.23 -7.44 -1.61
CA PHE A 180 16.50 -6.76 -1.85
C PHE A 180 16.43 -5.60 -2.85
N TYR A 181 15.32 -5.46 -3.58
CA TYR A 181 15.09 -4.42 -4.58
C TYR A 181 13.59 -4.17 -4.82
N GLY A 182 13.26 -3.07 -5.48
CA GLY A 182 11.89 -2.66 -5.83
C GLY A 182 11.02 -2.22 -4.63
N ILE A 183 9.75 -1.90 -4.89
CA ILE A 183 8.80 -1.44 -3.87
C ILE A 183 8.26 -2.64 -3.06
N GLY A 184 8.43 -2.60 -1.73
CA GLY A 184 7.87 -3.60 -0.80
C GLY A 184 6.33 -3.63 -0.80
N ASN A 185 5.74 -4.73 -0.32
CA ASN A 185 4.30 -4.96 -0.43
C ASN A 185 3.47 -3.99 0.42
N GLU A 186 4.02 -3.54 1.55
CA GLU A 186 3.43 -2.53 2.42
C GLU A 186 3.29 -1.21 1.65
N TYR A 187 4.39 -0.66 1.11
CA TYR A 187 4.35 0.59 0.35
C TYR A 187 3.67 0.46 -1.01
N MET A 188 3.68 -0.71 -1.64
CA MET A 188 2.89 -0.94 -2.84
C MET A 188 1.41 -0.76 -2.54
N GLY A 189 0.91 -1.35 -1.45
CA GLY A 189 -0.46 -1.14 -1.00
C GLY A 189 -0.74 0.33 -0.66
N ILE A 190 0.15 0.97 0.10
CA ILE A 190 0.05 2.41 0.43
C ILE A 190 -0.02 3.25 -0.86
N LEU A 191 0.88 3.04 -1.81
CA LEU A 191 0.94 3.79 -3.06
C LEU A 191 -0.38 3.67 -3.82
N ILE A 192 -0.84 2.45 -4.12
CA ILE A 192 -2.07 2.22 -4.89
C ILE A 192 -3.29 2.79 -4.15
N GLY A 193 -3.45 2.46 -2.86
CA GLY A 193 -4.59 2.91 -2.06
C GLY A 193 -4.63 4.43 -1.91
N MET A 194 -3.49 5.06 -1.66
CA MET A 194 -3.38 6.50 -1.54
C MET A 194 -3.62 7.21 -2.87
N SER A 195 -3.09 6.70 -3.98
CA SER A 195 -3.35 7.25 -5.31
C SER A 195 -4.84 7.26 -5.66
N ILE A 196 -5.57 6.18 -5.33
CA ILE A 196 -7.01 6.07 -5.58
C ILE A 196 -7.79 7.14 -4.80
N VAL A 197 -7.54 7.25 -3.49
CA VAL A 197 -8.28 8.18 -2.63
C VAL A 197 -7.94 9.63 -2.97
N THR A 198 -6.67 9.95 -3.24
CA THR A 198 -6.25 11.29 -3.66
C THR A 198 -6.97 11.70 -4.95
N ALA A 199 -7.01 10.83 -5.96
CA ALA A 199 -7.74 11.10 -7.19
C ALA A 199 -9.25 11.29 -6.95
N ALA A 200 -9.84 10.46 -6.08
CA ALA A 200 -11.26 10.52 -5.75
C ALA A 200 -11.66 11.85 -5.09
N VAL A 201 -10.91 12.28 -4.06
CA VAL A 201 -11.16 13.53 -3.35
C VAL A 201 -10.92 14.74 -4.26
N TRP A 202 -9.86 14.72 -5.07
CA TRP A 202 -9.55 15.80 -6.01
C TRP A 202 -10.66 15.99 -7.05
N LEU A 203 -11.21 14.89 -7.59
CA LEU A 203 -12.32 14.96 -8.54
C LEU A 203 -13.63 15.45 -7.90
N ASP A 204 -13.94 15.05 -6.67
CA ASP A 204 -15.16 15.48 -5.96
C ASP A 204 -15.16 16.97 -5.63
N HIS A 205 -14.02 17.52 -5.19
CA HIS A 205 -13.94 18.92 -4.78
C HIS A 205 -14.27 19.87 -5.93
N THR A 206 -13.87 19.53 -7.15
CA THR A 206 -13.89 20.48 -8.24
C THR A 206 -15.22 20.59 -9.00
N LYS A 207 -16.24 19.80 -8.64
CA LYS A 207 -17.65 19.79 -9.11
C LYS A 207 -17.93 19.85 -10.63
N ILE A 208 -16.91 20.01 -11.47
CA ILE A 208 -16.98 20.17 -12.93
C ILE A 208 -16.43 18.90 -13.56
N LYS A 209 -17.24 18.25 -14.41
CA LYS A 209 -16.84 17.11 -15.26
C LYS A 209 -15.87 17.56 -16.35
N SER A 210 -14.66 17.94 -15.97
CA SER A 210 -13.63 18.35 -16.92
C SER A 210 -12.88 17.13 -17.45
N ARG A 211 -12.90 16.96 -18.79
CA ARG A 211 -12.15 15.90 -19.47
C ARG A 211 -10.65 15.97 -19.18
N TRP A 212 -10.11 17.18 -19.00
CA TRP A 212 -8.71 17.40 -18.64
C TRP A 212 -8.35 16.83 -17.27
N LYS A 213 -9.24 16.93 -16.27
CA LYS A 213 -8.99 16.35 -14.94
C LYS A 213 -8.98 14.82 -15.00
N LEU A 214 -9.90 14.23 -15.76
CA LEU A 214 -9.88 12.79 -16.00
C LEU A 214 -8.60 12.37 -16.74
N LEU A 215 -8.12 13.17 -17.70
CA LEU A 215 -6.83 12.90 -18.36
C LEU A 215 -5.66 12.91 -17.35
N LEU A 216 -5.63 13.88 -16.43
CA LEU A 216 -4.61 13.94 -15.38
C LEU A 216 -4.68 12.75 -14.42
N VAL A 217 -5.88 12.30 -14.03
CA VAL A 217 -6.03 11.07 -13.23
C VAL A 217 -5.59 9.84 -14.01
N ALA A 218 -5.92 9.75 -15.30
CA ALA A 218 -5.49 8.65 -16.15
C ALA A 218 -3.96 8.59 -16.26
N LEU A 219 -3.32 9.74 -16.49
CA LEU A 219 -1.86 9.86 -16.54
C LEU A 219 -1.24 9.49 -15.20
N TYR A 220 -1.79 9.98 -14.10
CA TYR A 220 -1.33 9.66 -12.76
C TYR A 220 -1.41 8.14 -12.45
N PHE A 221 -2.53 7.51 -12.75
CA PHE A 221 -2.70 6.06 -12.58
C PHE A 221 -1.80 5.24 -13.52
N LEU A 222 -1.56 5.72 -14.74
CA LEU A 222 -0.62 5.11 -15.67
C LEU A 222 0.81 5.17 -15.10
N ILE A 223 1.23 6.33 -14.59
CA ILE A 223 2.54 6.51 -13.95
C ILE A 223 2.71 5.55 -12.77
N VAL A 224 1.71 5.47 -11.87
CA VAL A 224 1.74 4.54 -10.73
C VAL A 224 1.86 3.09 -11.20
N THR A 225 1.11 2.69 -12.23
CA THR A 225 1.14 1.33 -12.79
C THR A 225 2.51 1.01 -13.39
N VAL A 226 3.03 1.90 -14.24
CA VAL A 226 4.32 1.71 -14.92
C VAL A 226 5.45 1.64 -13.90
N ILE A 227 5.52 2.58 -12.95
CA ILE A 227 6.60 2.60 -11.94
C ILE A 227 6.57 1.37 -11.05
N THR A 228 5.38 0.92 -10.64
CA THR A 228 5.24 -0.31 -9.82
C THR A 228 5.67 -1.56 -10.59
N ALA A 229 5.39 -1.62 -11.89
CA ALA A 229 5.66 -2.78 -12.73
C ALA A 229 7.09 -2.84 -13.26
N PHE A 230 7.69 -1.71 -13.61
CA PHE A 230 8.92 -1.69 -14.39
C PHE A 230 10.08 -2.42 -13.65
N PRO A 231 10.79 -3.37 -14.29
CA PRO A 231 11.79 -4.20 -13.62
C PRO A 231 12.97 -3.44 -12.99
N GLN A 232 13.32 -2.27 -13.53
CA GLN A 232 14.40 -1.42 -12.98
C GLN A 232 13.95 -0.55 -11.81
N TRP A 233 12.64 -0.38 -11.63
CA TRP A 233 12.05 0.53 -10.64
C TRP A 233 11.32 -0.27 -9.57
N GLY A 234 9.98 -0.34 -9.63
CA GLY A 234 9.18 -0.97 -8.59
C GLY A 234 9.31 -2.49 -8.52
N ALA A 235 9.57 -3.16 -9.64
CA ALA A 235 9.78 -4.61 -9.73
C ALA A 235 8.85 -5.46 -8.83
N ASN A 236 7.57 -5.06 -8.74
CA ASN A 236 6.58 -5.73 -7.91
C ASN A 236 5.49 -6.33 -8.80
N VAL A 237 5.59 -7.62 -9.10
CA VAL A 237 4.67 -8.33 -9.99
C VAL A 237 3.23 -8.29 -9.48
N GLY A 238 3.04 -8.56 -8.17
CA GLY A 238 1.71 -8.52 -7.58
C GLY A 238 1.15 -7.09 -7.52
N GLY A 239 1.99 -6.11 -7.26
CA GLY A 239 1.65 -4.69 -7.39
C GLY A 239 1.29 -4.28 -8.82
N ALA A 240 2.03 -4.76 -9.82
CA ALA A 240 1.78 -4.51 -11.23
C ALA A 240 0.40 -5.02 -11.65
N ILE A 241 0.07 -6.27 -11.28
CA ILE A 241 -1.25 -6.86 -11.53
C ILE A 241 -2.33 -6.08 -10.79
N THR A 242 -2.09 -5.72 -9.53
CA THR A 242 -3.04 -4.95 -8.72
C THR A 242 -3.33 -3.59 -9.37
N ALA A 243 -2.30 -2.84 -9.74
CA ALA A 243 -2.42 -1.53 -10.37
C ALA A 243 -3.08 -1.62 -11.77
N ALA A 244 -2.64 -2.57 -12.61
CA ALA A 244 -3.14 -2.77 -13.97
C ALA A 244 -4.62 -3.19 -14.03
N VAL A 245 -5.15 -3.79 -12.97
CA VAL A 245 -6.57 -4.15 -12.88
C VAL A 245 -7.37 -3.10 -12.13
N ALA A 246 -6.96 -2.73 -10.91
CA ALA A 246 -7.76 -1.89 -10.02
C ALA A 246 -7.82 -0.42 -10.48
N LEU A 247 -6.70 0.15 -10.96
CA LEU A 247 -6.65 1.56 -11.33
C LEU A 247 -7.48 1.85 -12.60
N PRO A 248 -7.41 1.07 -13.69
CA PRO A 248 -8.28 1.27 -14.85
C PRO A 248 -9.77 1.09 -14.54
N ILE A 249 -10.14 0.08 -13.72
CA ILE A 249 -11.54 -0.11 -13.31
C ILE A 249 -12.02 1.09 -12.50
N THR A 250 -11.22 1.56 -11.55
CA THR A 250 -11.52 2.76 -10.75
C THR A 250 -11.65 4.00 -11.63
N PHE A 251 -10.76 4.17 -12.61
CA PHE A 251 -10.80 5.26 -13.57
C PHE A 251 -12.09 5.23 -14.43
N LEU A 252 -12.51 4.06 -14.91
CA LEU A 252 -13.76 3.90 -15.65
C LEU A 252 -14.97 4.32 -14.81
N MET A 253 -14.96 3.98 -13.52
CA MET A 253 -15.97 4.44 -12.57
C MET A 253 -15.95 5.97 -12.46
N PHE A 254 -14.78 6.60 -12.29
CA PHE A 254 -14.65 8.06 -12.27
C PHE A 254 -15.19 8.72 -13.55
N ALA A 255 -14.89 8.14 -14.71
CA ALA A 255 -15.39 8.58 -16.02
C ALA A 255 -16.91 8.37 -16.21
N GLY A 256 -17.59 7.75 -15.24
CA GLY A 256 -19.04 7.49 -15.30
C GLY A 256 -19.43 6.40 -16.30
N ARG A 257 -18.48 5.57 -16.73
CA ARG A 257 -18.72 4.45 -17.63
C ARG A 257 -19.18 3.23 -16.82
N LYS A 258 -20.17 2.50 -17.33
CA LYS A 258 -20.57 1.21 -16.76
C LYS A 258 -19.46 0.19 -16.97
N ILE A 259 -19.14 -0.59 -15.93
CA ILE A 259 -18.19 -1.70 -16.02
C ILE A 259 -18.88 -2.80 -16.85
N LYS A 260 -18.48 -2.93 -18.12
CA LYS A 260 -18.91 -4.02 -19.00
C LYS A 260 -17.91 -5.18 -18.86
N PRO A 261 -18.30 -6.43 -19.13
CA PRO A 261 -17.37 -7.57 -19.18
C PRO A 261 -16.16 -7.28 -20.09
N ARG A 262 -16.38 -6.55 -21.20
CA ARG A 262 -15.31 -6.08 -22.09
C ARG A 262 -14.25 -5.24 -21.38
N ALA A 263 -14.62 -4.41 -20.40
CA ALA A 263 -13.64 -3.61 -19.65
C ALA A 263 -12.75 -4.49 -18.75
N ILE A 264 -13.32 -5.55 -18.18
CA ILE A 264 -12.57 -6.55 -17.41
C ILE A 264 -11.62 -7.32 -18.34
N LEU A 265 -12.10 -7.71 -19.52
CA LEU A 265 -11.26 -8.35 -20.54
C LEU A 265 -10.12 -7.45 -21.02
N VAL A 266 -10.38 -6.15 -21.24
CA VAL A 266 -9.33 -5.18 -21.61
C VAL A 266 -8.33 -4.98 -20.49
N ALA A 267 -8.78 -4.86 -19.23
CA ALA A 267 -7.87 -4.78 -18.09
C ALA A 267 -7.03 -6.06 -17.91
N GLY A 268 -7.64 -7.22 -18.10
CA GLY A 268 -6.95 -8.52 -18.12
C GLY A 268 -5.93 -8.61 -19.26
N GLY A 269 -6.32 -8.23 -20.48
CA GLY A 269 -5.44 -8.19 -21.65
C GLY A 269 -4.27 -7.21 -21.48
N ALA A 270 -4.53 -6.01 -20.93
CA ALA A 270 -3.49 -5.05 -20.60
C ALA A 270 -2.52 -5.58 -19.53
N THR A 271 -3.04 -6.30 -18.53
CA THR A 271 -2.22 -6.97 -17.50
C THR A 271 -1.36 -8.06 -18.12
N LEU A 272 -1.92 -8.90 -18.98
CA LEU A 272 -1.17 -9.93 -19.71
C LEU A 272 -0.10 -9.31 -20.62
N ALA A 273 -0.42 -8.23 -21.33
CA ALA A 273 0.53 -7.50 -22.16
C ALA A 273 1.67 -6.89 -21.32
N LEU A 274 1.35 -6.34 -20.14
CA LEU A 274 2.35 -5.81 -19.21
C LEU A 274 3.26 -6.92 -18.67
N LEU A 275 2.71 -8.06 -18.28
CA LEU A 275 3.48 -9.21 -17.83
C LEU A 275 4.35 -9.77 -18.96
N ALA A 276 3.81 -9.92 -20.16
CA ALA A 276 4.56 -10.34 -21.34
C ALA A 276 5.70 -9.37 -21.64
N PHE A 277 5.46 -8.06 -21.57
CA PHE A 277 6.50 -7.04 -21.72
C PHE A 277 7.61 -7.20 -20.67
N MET A 278 7.26 -7.42 -19.39
CA MET A 278 8.25 -7.67 -18.34
C MET A 278 9.07 -8.93 -18.62
N ILE A 279 8.43 -10.02 -19.03
CA ILE A 279 9.11 -11.27 -19.37
C ILE A 279 10.06 -11.05 -20.56
N ILE A 280 9.58 -10.44 -21.65
CA ILE A 280 10.41 -10.15 -22.84
C ILE A 280 11.60 -9.27 -22.48
N PHE A 281 11.39 -8.26 -21.63
CA PHE A 281 12.47 -7.40 -21.17
C PHE A 281 13.51 -8.18 -20.37
N GLU A 282 13.08 -9.11 -19.51
CA GLU A 282 13.95 -10.00 -18.75
C GLU A 282 14.67 -11.04 -19.65
N MET A 283 14.03 -11.52 -20.71
CA MET A 283 14.61 -12.46 -21.68
C MET A 283 15.75 -11.85 -22.52
N ARG A 284 15.90 -10.53 -22.54
CA ARG A 284 17.07 -9.86 -23.15
C ARG A 284 18.32 -9.94 -22.27
N LYS A 285 18.17 -10.32 -20.99
CA LYS A 285 19.29 -10.48 -20.06
C LYS A 285 19.82 -11.91 -20.14
N ASN A 286 21.09 -12.08 -19.81
CA ASN A 286 21.64 -13.43 -19.65
C ASN A 286 20.84 -14.20 -18.57
N PRO A 287 20.71 -15.53 -18.67
CA PRO A 287 19.97 -16.34 -17.68
C PRO A 287 20.44 -16.12 -16.23
N ALA A 288 21.74 -15.82 -16.04
CA ALA A 288 22.32 -15.47 -14.76
C ALA A 288 21.78 -14.15 -14.19
N ASP A 289 21.43 -13.19 -15.04
CA ASP A 289 21.00 -11.83 -14.70
C ASP A 289 19.48 -11.67 -14.61
N MET A 290 18.72 -12.71 -14.97
CA MET A 290 17.27 -12.73 -14.85
C MET A 290 16.79 -12.61 -13.41
N THR A 291 15.71 -11.85 -13.24
CA THR A 291 14.94 -11.76 -12.00
C THR A 291 14.18 -13.05 -11.71
N HIS A 292 13.61 -13.14 -10.51
CA HIS A 292 12.72 -14.24 -10.12
C HIS A 292 11.55 -14.46 -11.10
N LEU A 293 11.06 -13.41 -11.76
CA LEU A 293 10.00 -13.53 -12.75
C LEU A 293 10.49 -14.22 -14.04
N GLY A 294 11.67 -13.85 -14.54
CA GLY A 294 12.29 -14.51 -15.70
C GLY A 294 12.62 -15.98 -15.42
N LYS A 295 13.22 -16.27 -14.25
CA LYS A 295 13.52 -17.64 -13.82
C LYS A 295 12.26 -18.49 -13.63
N ALA A 296 11.21 -17.95 -13.02
CA ALA A 296 9.94 -18.66 -12.85
C ALA A 296 9.27 -19.01 -14.20
N PHE A 297 9.37 -18.11 -15.18
CA PHE A 297 8.87 -18.37 -16.52
C PHE A 297 9.67 -19.44 -17.27
N LEU A 298 11.01 -19.41 -17.16
CA LEU A 298 11.87 -20.46 -17.72
C LEU A 298 11.58 -21.82 -17.08
N SER A 299 11.45 -21.88 -15.75
CA SER A 299 11.06 -23.12 -15.06
C SER A 299 9.66 -23.60 -15.45
N LEU A 300 8.71 -22.71 -15.75
CA LEU A 300 7.41 -23.11 -16.26
C LEU A 300 7.51 -23.81 -17.63
N ILE A 301 8.38 -23.31 -18.50
CA ILE A 301 8.61 -23.88 -19.84
C ILE A 301 9.37 -25.21 -19.74
N ASN A 302 10.43 -25.26 -18.91
CA ASN A 302 11.36 -26.38 -18.88
C ASN A 302 10.93 -27.51 -17.94
N ASP A 303 10.38 -27.18 -16.76
CA ASP A 303 10.04 -28.14 -15.70
C ASP A 303 8.53 -28.49 -15.69
N GLY A 304 7.75 -27.87 -16.58
CA GLY A 304 6.34 -28.15 -16.78
C GLY A 304 5.37 -27.54 -15.74
N PRO A 305 4.06 -27.83 -15.87
CA PRO A 305 3.01 -27.21 -15.05
C PRO A 305 3.04 -27.62 -13.58
N GLN A 306 3.74 -28.70 -13.22
CA GLN A 306 3.90 -29.15 -11.83
C GLN A 306 4.57 -28.06 -10.97
N THR A 307 5.56 -27.35 -11.52
CA THR A 307 6.28 -26.25 -10.86
C THR A 307 5.39 -25.03 -10.63
N PHE A 308 4.38 -24.82 -11.48
CA PHE A 308 3.39 -23.78 -11.26
C PHE A 308 2.51 -24.07 -10.05
N MET A 309 2.11 -25.34 -9.88
CA MET A 309 1.30 -25.77 -8.73
C MET A 309 2.06 -25.58 -7.42
N THR A 310 3.36 -25.91 -7.36
CA THR A 310 4.17 -25.72 -6.15
C THR A 310 4.36 -24.23 -5.82
N LEU A 311 4.50 -23.36 -6.83
CA LEU A 311 4.53 -21.90 -6.62
C LEU A 311 3.21 -21.38 -6.03
N ILE A 312 2.07 -21.84 -6.53
CA ILE A 312 0.74 -21.49 -5.99
C ILE A 312 0.61 -21.98 -4.54
N GLN A 313 0.95 -23.24 -4.27
CA GLN A 313 0.88 -23.80 -2.92
C GLN A 313 1.75 -23.01 -1.93
N ARG A 314 2.97 -22.62 -2.34
CA ARG A 314 3.86 -21.77 -1.54
C ARG A 314 3.25 -20.40 -1.27
N LYS A 315 2.65 -19.75 -2.27
CA LYS A 315 1.94 -18.47 -2.13
C LYS A 315 0.76 -18.55 -1.15
N ILE A 316 -0.04 -19.62 -1.25
CA ILE A 316 -1.18 -19.85 -0.36
C ILE A 316 -0.68 -20.09 1.07
N SER A 317 0.30 -20.98 1.25
CA SER A 317 0.92 -21.26 2.54
C SER A 317 1.45 -20.00 3.23
N MET A 318 2.16 -19.14 2.48
CA MET A 318 2.64 -17.86 3.00
C MET A 318 1.52 -16.92 3.41
N ASN A 319 0.47 -16.78 2.60
CA ASN A 319 -0.69 -15.96 2.98
C ASN A 319 -1.42 -16.50 4.22
N LEU A 320 -1.60 -17.82 4.34
CA LEU A 320 -2.21 -18.45 5.52
C LEU A 320 -1.37 -18.25 6.78
N ARG A 321 -0.04 -18.41 6.67
CA ARG A 321 0.89 -18.15 7.77
C ARG A 321 0.84 -16.68 8.19
N LEU A 322 0.89 -15.76 7.23
CA LEU A 322 0.79 -14.33 7.51
C LEU A 322 -0.54 -14.00 8.16
N PHE A 323 -1.66 -14.54 7.66
CA PHE A 323 -2.97 -14.35 8.26
C PHE A 323 -2.96 -14.67 9.76
N ARG A 324 -2.26 -15.73 10.18
CA ARG A 324 -2.16 -16.13 11.59
C ARG A 324 -1.24 -15.26 12.44
N TYR A 325 -0.15 -14.73 11.88
CA TYR A 325 0.95 -14.15 12.67
C TYR A 325 1.26 -12.67 12.41
N THR A 326 0.78 -12.06 11.33
CA THR A 326 1.09 -10.65 11.04
C THR A 326 0.14 -9.71 11.78
N TYR A 327 0.69 -8.62 12.31
CA TYR A 327 -0.09 -7.55 12.92
C TYR A 327 -1.00 -6.85 11.88
N TRP A 328 -0.64 -6.88 10.59
CA TRP A 328 -1.49 -6.38 9.51
C TRP A 328 -2.82 -7.13 9.35
N THR A 329 -2.90 -8.41 9.73
CA THR A 329 -4.17 -9.14 9.72
C THR A 329 -5.15 -8.48 10.67
N LYS A 330 -4.68 -8.00 11.83
CA LYS A 330 -5.53 -7.32 12.81
C LYS A 330 -6.08 -6.00 12.26
N VAL A 331 -5.29 -5.27 11.47
CA VAL A 331 -5.75 -4.07 10.75
C VAL A 331 -6.82 -4.42 9.71
N LEU A 332 -6.56 -5.43 8.88
CA LEU A 332 -7.51 -5.88 7.87
C LEU A 332 -8.83 -6.35 8.52
N MET A 333 -8.75 -7.11 9.61
CA MET A 333 -9.91 -7.55 10.39
C MET A 333 -10.67 -6.37 11.00
N ALA A 334 -9.97 -5.36 11.53
CA ALA A 334 -10.62 -4.14 12.03
C ALA A 334 -11.43 -3.44 10.93
N PHE A 335 -10.88 -3.30 9.72
CA PHE A 335 -11.61 -2.75 8.58
C PHE A 335 -12.78 -3.65 8.15
N LEU A 336 -12.57 -4.97 8.05
CA LEU A 336 -13.63 -5.93 7.68
C LEU A 336 -14.77 -5.98 8.70
N LEU A 337 -14.52 -5.67 9.97
CA LEU A 337 -15.54 -5.60 11.01
C LEU A 337 -16.27 -4.25 10.99
N ILE A 338 -15.52 -3.15 10.89
CA ILE A 338 -16.08 -1.80 11.08
C ILE A 338 -16.74 -1.28 9.81
N LEU A 339 -16.19 -1.53 8.62
CA LEU A 339 -16.77 -0.99 7.39
C LEU A 339 -18.20 -1.51 7.15
N PRO A 340 -18.53 -2.82 7.26
CA PRO A 340 -19.91 -3.30 7.19
C PRO A 340 -20.81 -2.77 8.31
N LEU A 341 -20.25 -2.56 9.50
CA LEU A 341 -20.98 -1.96 10.62
C LEU A 341 -21.46 -0.55 10.28
N LEU A 342 -20.65 0.26 9.59
CA LEU A 342 -21.05 1.60 9.13
C LEU A 342 -22.25 1.56 8.16
N PHE A 343 -22.36 0.51 7.34
CA PHE A 343 -23.53 0.30 6.48
C PHE A 343 -24.78 -0.09 7.26
N LYS A 344 -24.65 -0.73 8.43
CA LYS A 344 -25.78 -1.08 9.31
C LYS A 344 -26.18 0.07 10.23
N ARG A 345 -25.21 0.85 10.74
CA ARG A 345 -25.39 1.95 11.69
C ARG A 345 -24.23 2.96 11.52
N PRO A 346 -24.43 4.19 11.00
CA PRO A 346 -25.66 4.85 10.57
C PRO A 346 -25.85 4.82 9.03
N PRO A 347 -26.82 4.04 8.49
CA PRO A 347 -26.95 3.83 7.04
C PRO A 347 -27.27 5.14 6.29
N HIS A 348 -28.07 6.01 6.90
CA HIS A 348 -28.45 7.29 6.31
C HIS A 348 -27.25 8.23 6.14
N VAL A 349 -26.37 8.29 7.15
CA VAL A 349 -25.14 9.10 7.11
C VAL A 349 -24.23 8.65 5.99
N LEU A 350 -23.98 7.34 5.88
CA LEU A 350 -23.13 6.80 4.83
C LEU A 350 -23.72 7.04 3.44
N ALA A 351 -25.03 6.86 3.28
CA ALA A 351 -25.73 7.17 2.04
C ALA A 351 -25.65 8.66 1.68
N GLN A 352 -25.75 9.56 2.66
CA GLN A 352 -25.62 11.00 2.49
C GLN A 352 -24.21 11.40 2.07
N ILE A 353 -23.17 10.87 2.71
CA ILE A 353 -21.78 11.08 2.33
C ILE A 353 -21.57 10.66 0.87
N PHE A 354 -21.99 9.45 0.50
CA PHE A 354 -21.83 8.93 -0.85
C PHE A 354 -22.70 9.62 -1.91
N ARG A 355 -23.79 10.29 -1.50
CA ARG A 355 -24.57 11.18 -2.38
C ARG A 355 -23.88 12.52 -2.59
N LYS A 356 -23.36 13.14 -1.52
CA LYS A 356 -22.61 14.41 -1.57
C LYS A 356 -21.27 14.25 -2.31
N ARG A 357 -20.65 13.07 -2.21
CA ARG A 357 -19.29 12.76 -2.68
C ARG A 357 -19.24 11.48 -3.53
N PRO A 358 -19.75 11.53 -4.78
CA PRO A 358 -19.87 10.36 -5.63
C PRO A 358 -18.52 9.82 -6.12
N MET A 359 -17.49 10.66 -6.29
CA MET A 359 -16.15 10.17 -6.68
C MET A 359 -15.45 9.51 -5.51
N LEU A 360 -15.61 10.02 -4.29
CA LEU A 360 -15.11 9.38 -3.08
C LEU A 360 -15.72 7.99 -2.88
N ARG A 361 -17.03 7.83 -3.10
CA ARG A 361 -17.68 6.50 -3.11
C ARG A 361 -16.98 5.55 -4.10
N LYS A 362 -16.74 6.02 -5.32
CA LYS A 362 -16.07 5.22 -6.36
C LYS A 362 -14.62 4.91 -6.00
N GLY A 363 -13.92 5.86 -5.38
CA GLY A 363 -12.56 5.67 -4.86
C GLY A 363 -12.50 4.64 -3.75
N PHE A 364 -13.46 4.66 -2.82
CA PHE A 364 -13.57 3.64 -1.78
C PHE A 364 -13.80 2.24 -2.37
N ILE A 365 -14.72 2.10 -3.33
CA ILE A 365 -14.93 0.83 -4.05
C ILE A 365 -13.65 0.40 -4.78
N GLY A 366 -12.95 1.35 -5.42
CA GLY A 366 -11.66 1.11 -6.07
C GLY A 366 -10.58 0.62 -5.10
N ALA A 367 -10.47 1.21 -3.91
CA ALA A 367 -9.52 0.80 -2.88
C ALA A 367 -9.84 -0.60 -2.32
N VAL A 368 -11.12 -0.92 -2.12
CA VAL A 368 -11.56 -2.28 -1.75
C VAL A 368 -11.20 -3.28 -2.85
N LEU A 369 -11.47 -2.95 -4.11
CA LEU A 369 -11.11 -3.78 -5.26
C LEU A 369 -9.59 -4.01 -5.33
N ALA A 370 -8.80 -2.94 -5.20
CA ALA A 370 -7.34 -3.02 -5.15
C ALA A 370 -6.86 -3.91 -4.01
N SER A 371 -7.47 -3.80 -2.83
CA SER A 371 -7.12 -4.61 -1.66
C SER A 371 -7.46 -6.10 -1.86
N ILE A 372 -8.59 -6.41 -2.48
CA ILE A 372 -8.97 -7.80 -2.83
C ILE A 372 -7.98 -8.38 -3.85
N ILE A 373 -7.65 -7.63 -4.90
CA ILE A 373 -6.69 -8.10 -5.90
C ILE A 373 -5.31 -8.29 -5.25
N ALA A 374 -4.87 -7.31 -4.44
CA ALA A 374 -3.60 -7.38 -3.73
C ALA A 374 -3.52 -8.60 -2.82
N LEU A 375 -4.61 -8.94 -2.12
CA LEU A 375 -4.72 -10.13 -1.27
C LEU A 375 -4.48 -11.43 -2.05
N ILE A 376 -4.98 -11.51 -3.29
CA ILE A 376 -4.94 -12.72 -4.11
C ILE A 376 -3.57 -12.90 -4.78
N VAL A 377 -2.98 -11.82 -5.30
CA VAL A 377 -1.83 -11.94 -6.23
C VAL A 377 -0.46 -11.86 -5.53
N ASN A 378 -0.39 -11.24 -4.35
CA ASN A 378 0.88 -10.99 -3.66
C ASN A 378 1.26 -12.13 -2.70
N ASP A 379 2.57 -12.33 -2.51
CA ASP A 379 3.10 -13.31 -1.55
C ASP A 379 2.73 -12.95 -0.09
N SER A 380 2.63 -11.66 0.22
CA SER A 380 2.10 -11.13 1.48
C SER A 380 0.83 -10.32 1.23
N GLY A 381 -0.16 -10.95 0.61
CA GLY A 381 -1.42 -10.33 0.19
C GLY A 381 -2.19 -9.67 1.34
N VAL A 382 -2.23 -10.30 2.52
CA VAL A 382 -2.87 -9.73 3.73
C VAL A 382 -2.27 -8.37 4.09
N VAL A 383 -0.94 -8.25 4.00
CA VAL A 383 -0.21 -7.03 4.30
C VAL A 383 -0.56 -5.94 3.28
N ALA A 384 -0.44 -6.25 1.98
CA ALA A 384 -0.74 -5.31 0.91
C ALA A 384 -2.20 -4.84 0.91
N ALA A 385 -3.14 -5.75 1.21
CA ALA A 385 -4.56 -5.43 1.33
C ALA A 385 -4.84 -4.50 2.52
N ALA A 386 -4.25 -4.79 3.68
CA ALA A 386 -4.40 -3.95 4.88
C ALA A 386 -3.87 -2.54 4.63
N THR A 387 -2.67 -2.42 4.07
CA THR A 387 -2.03 -1.12 3.82
C THR A 387 -2.73 -0.31 2.73
N CYS A 388 -3.26 -0.97 1.70
CA CYS A 388 -4.09 -0.34 0.67
C CYS A 388 -5.38 0.26 1.24
N MET A 389 -5.96 -0.35 2.28
CA MET A 389 -7.18 0.15 2.92
C MET A 389 -6.95 1.30 3.90
N ILE A 390 -5.73 1.59 4.34
CA ILE A 390 -5.48 2.57 5.42
C ILE A 390 -6.14 3.92 5.12
N LEU A 391 -5.81 4.56 3.99
CA LEU A 391 -6.32 5.90 3.70
C LEU A 391 -7.83 5.87 3.40
N ALA A 392 -8.31 4.87 2.66
CA ALA A 392 -9.73 4.75 2.30
C ALA A 392 -10.62 4.46 3.52
N GLY A 393 -10.17 3.56 4.39
CA GLY A 393 -10.87 3.16 5.60
C GLY A 393 -10.87 4.28 6.65
N ILE A 394 -9.71 4.86 6.95
CA ILE A 394 -9.62 6.00 7.88
C ILE A 394 -10.42 7.19 7.36
N GLY A 395 -10.25 7.55 6.08
CA GLY A 395 -10.96 8.68 5.49
C GLY A 395 -12.48 8.51 5.52
N LEU A 396 -13.00 7.29 5.31
CA LEU A 396 -14.43 7.05 5.43
C LEU A 396 -14.92 7.16 6.88
N ILE A 397 -14.17 6.58 7.83
CA ILE A 397 -14.50 6.62 9.26
C ILE A 397 -14.52 8.06 9.77
N ASP A 398 -13.51 8.87 9.42
CA ASP A 398 -13.44 10.28 9.79
C ASP A 398 -14.64 11.08 9.26
N LEU A 399 -15.02 10.88 7.99
CA LEU A 399 -16.19 11.55 7.42
C LEU A 399 -17.51 11.15 8.08
N VAL A 400 -17.66 9.89 8.47
CA VAL A 400 -18.83 9.45 9.25
C VAL A 400 -18.83 10.11 10.62
N LEU A 401 -17.67 10.20 11.30
CA LEU A 401 -17.56 10.92 12.57
C LEU A 401 -17.97 12.39 12.44
N ILE A 402 -17.60 13.07 11.36
CA ILE A 402 -18.01 14.47 11.11
C ILE A 402 -19.53 14.57 11.01
N GLU A 403 -20.15 13.74 10.19
CA GLU A 403 -21.59 13.85 9.90
C GLU A 403 -22.46 13.41 11.10
N VAL A 404 -22.03 12.40 11.89
CA VAL A 404 -22.76 11.95 13.09
C VAL A 404 -22.83 13.03 14.17
N TYR A 405 -21.82 13.88 14.26
CA TYR A 405 -21.74 14.97 15.24
C TYR A 405 -22.11 16.33 14.64
N ALA A 406 -22.56 16.37 13.37
CA ALA A 406 -23.03 17.61 12.76
C ALA A 406 -24.28 18.15 13.50
N PRO A 407 -24.41 19.47 13.69
CA PRO A 407 -25.51 20.10 14.44
C PRO A 407 -26.91 19.73 13.92
N ASP A 408 -27.05 19.49 12.62
CA ASP A 408 -28.35 19.26 11.96
C ASP A 408 -28.91 17.83 12.12
N SER A 409 -28.14 16.91 12.72
CA SER A 409 -28.58 15.52 12.98
C SER A 409 -29.68 15.41 14.06
N VAL A 410 -29.99 16.53 14.73
CA VAL A 410 -30.91 16.64 15.88
C VAL A 410 -32.40 16.55 15.47
N GLY A 411 -32.76 16.81 14.20
CA GLY A 411 -34.17 16.92 13.80
C GLY A 411 -34.89 15.62 13.40
N ALA A 412 -34.18 14.49 13.22
CA ALA A 412 -34.76 13.30 12.56
C ALA A 412 -35.13 12.13 13.50
N GLN A 413 -34.89 12.25 14.82
CA GLN A 413 -35.10 11.15 15.77
C GLN A 413 -36.20 11.38 16.83
N GLN A 414 -37.00 12.44 16.74
CA GLN A 414 -38.23 12.53 17.52
C GLN A 414 -39.44 12.10 16.66
N PRO A 415 -40.12 10.98 16.98
CA PRO A 415 -41.44 10.75 16.41
C PRO A 415 -42.34 11.89 16.90
N LYS A 416 -42.90 12.65 15.96
CA LYS A 416 -43.99 13.58 16.25
C LYS A 416 -45.14 12.78 16.85
N THR A 417 -45.25 12.76 18.18
CA THR A 417 -46.51 12.44 18.84
C THR A 417 -47.44 13.63 18.64
N ALA A 418 -48.01 13.73 17.44
CA ALA A 418 -49.24 14.46 17.24
C ALA A 418 -50.36 13.62 17.83
N LYS A 419 -50.82 13.99 19.03
CA LYS A 419 -52.20 13.72 19.44
C LYS A 419 -52.84 15.05 19.77
N SER A 420 -53.59 15.55 18.80
CA SER A 420 -54.74 16.42 18.99
C SER A 420 -55.97 15.55 19.24
N CYS A 421 -56.50 15.59 20.46
CA CYS A 421 -57.91 15.55 20.82
C CYS A 421 -58.01 15.95 22.29
#